data_AF-A0A4P5ZCH2-F1
#
_entry.id   AF-A0A4P5ZCH2-F1
#
_cell.length_a   1.000
_cell.length_b   1.000
_cell.length_c   1.000
_cell.angle_alpha   90.00
_cell.angle_beta   90.00
_cell.angle_gamma   90.00
#
_symmetry.space_group_name_H-M   'P 1'
#
loop_
_entity.id
_entity.type
_entity.pdbx_description
1 polymer ?
#
loop_
_entity_poly.entity_id
_entity_poly.type
_entity_poly.pdbx_seq_one_letter_code
_entity_poly.pdbx_strand_id
1 'polypeptide(L)'
;MEIIFESTEQFEADLKNHSEAEHDIIVQQLHEYSALLLEDKRDQERKIHQFHQFDGLEDYGSSLYSFIVNYYLRVILTIDDDPLFDRIIITLFRVVDSQFVAEIYQQVGESIYQSFLPTKPLTEIKSNHVTVATITH
;
A
#
# COMPACT_ATOMS: atom_id res chain seq x y z
N MET A 1 14.08 18.92 7.87
CA MET A 1 13.34 17.70 7.50
C MET A 1 13.84 16.51 8.29
N GLU A 2 13.01 16.00 9.20
CA GLU A 2 13.18 14.74 9.93
C GLU A 2 12.52 13.58 9.14
N ILE A 3 13.00 12.33 9.30
CA ILE A 3 12.35 11.14 8.74
C ILE A 3 11.98 10.19 9.89
N ILE A 4 10.71 9.82 9.96
CA ILE A 4 10.17 8.91 10.97
C ILE A 4 9.73 7.63 10.29
N PHE A 5 10.13 6.49 10.86
CA PHE A 5 9.63 5.18 10.46
C PHE A 5 8.59 4.70 11.46
N GLU A 6 7.45 4.26 10.94
CA GLU A 6 6.41 3.56 11.69
C GLU A 6 6.23 2.18 11.08
N SER A 7 5.87 1.18 11.89
CA SER A 7 5.59 -0.16 11.41
C SER A 7 4.23 -0.64 11.90
N THR A 8 3.55 -1.40 11.03
CA THR A 8 2.32 -2.09 11.40
C THR A 8 2.63 -3.44 12.06
N GLU A 9 1.66 -4.00 12.78
CA GLU A 9 1.79 -5.34 13.35
C GLU A 9 2.03 -6.42 12.28
N GLN A 10 1.44 -6.25 11.10
CA GLN A 10 1.62 -7.17 9.98
C GLN A 10 3.05 -7.10 9.42
N PHE A 11 3.63 -5.91 9.30
CA PHE A 11 5.04 -5.75 8.90
C PHE A 11 5.97 -6.44 9.90
N GLU A 12 5.76 -6.21 11.20
CA GLU A 12 6.54 -6.85 12.26
C GLU A 12 6.40 -8.38 12.26
N ALA A 13 5.21 -8.88 11.94
CA ALA A 13 4.96 -10.31 11.80
C ALA A 13 5.65 -10.89 10.54
N ASP A 14 5.60 -10.18 9.41
CA ASP A 14 6.31 -10.60 8.18
C ASP A 14 7.81 -10.65 8.44
N LEU A 15 8.39 -9.63 9.08
CA LEU A 15 9.82 -9.61 9.44
C LEU A 15 10.20 -10.87 10.22
N LYS A 16 9.46 -11.26 11.25
CA LYS A 16 9.78 -12.47 12.05
C LYS A 16 9.86 -13.77 11.23
N ASN A 17 9.26 -13.82 10.04
CA ASN A 17 9.32 -14.98 9.15
C ASN A 17 10.50 -14.94 8.16
N HIS A 18 11.27 -13.86 8.14
CA HIS A 18 12.48 -13.71 7.31
C HIS A 18 13.75 -13.97 8.13
N SER A 19 14.82 -14.34 7.43
CA SER A 19 16.14 -14.57 8.01
C SER A 19 16.80 -13.27 8.49
N GLU A 20 17.75 -13.36 9.42
CA GLU A 20 18.51 -12.20 9.91
C GLU A 20 19.18 -11.41 8.77
N ALA A 21 19.74 -12.10 7.77
CA ALA A 21 20.33 -11.46 6.59
C ALA A 21 19.30 -10.68 5.76
N GLU A 22 18.04 -11.13 5.72
CA GLU A 22 16.95 -10.41 5.06
C GLU A 22 16.49 -9.20 5.88
N HIS A 23 16.53 -9.26 7.21
CA HIS A 23 16.28 -8.08 8.05
C HIS A 23 17.33 -7.02 7.78
N ASP A 24 18.60 -7.41 7.80
CA ASP A 24 19.72 -6.49 7.61
C ASP A 24 19.62 -5.77 6.26
N ILE A 25 19.30 -6.48 5.17
CA ILE A 25 19.17 -5.85 3.86
C ILE A 25 17.93 -4.95 3.76
N ILE A 26 16.80 -5.30 4.40
CA ILE A 26 15.63 -4.42 4.44
C ILE A 26 15.99 -3.10 5.14
N VAL A 27 16.56 -3.18 6.35
CA VAL A 27 16.92 -2.02 7.16
C VAL A 27 17.95 -1.16 6.44
N GLN A 28 18.98 -1.77 5.88
CA GLN A 28 20.02 -1.07 5.12
C GLN A 28 19.43 -0.35 3.91
N GLN A 29 18.56 -1.00 3.14
CA GLN A 29 17.95 -0.37 1.96
C GLN A 29 16.98 0.76 2.31
N LEU A 30 16.20 0.62 3.38
CA LEU A 30 15.33 1.70 3.88
C LEU A 30 16.15 2.90 4.37
N HIS A 31 17.28 2.66 5.05
CA HIS A 31 18.17 3.72 5.50
C HIS A 31 18.86 4.45 4.33
N GLU A 32 19.37 3.71 3.34
CA GLU A 32 19.93 4.30 2.13
C GLU A 32 18.89 5.13 1.37
N TYR A 33 17.66 4.62 1.27
CA TYR A 33 16.58 5.34 0.60
C TYR A 33 16.15 6.60 1.35
N SER A 34 16.08 6.57 2.68
CA SER A 34 15.72 7.76 3.46
C SER A 34 16.78 8.87 3.36
N ALA A 35 18.06 8.51 3.27
CA ALA A 35 19.10 9.48 2.96
C ALA A 35 18.86 10.15 1.59
N LEU A 36 18.48 9.38 0.56
CA LEU A 36 18.15 9.91 -0.77
C LEU A 36 16.91 10.80 -0.80
N LEU A 37 15.94 10.58 0.11
CA LEU A 37 14.76 11.45 0.22
C LEU A 37 15.11 12.89 0.61
N LEU A 38 16.23 13.07 1.31
CA LEU A 38 16.76 14.38 1.69
C LEU A 38 17.60 15.03 0.58
N GLU A 39 17.88 14.29 -0.51
CA GLU A 39 18.70 14.71 -1.65
C GLU A 39 17.84 14.90 -2.94
N ASP A 40 18.46 14.94 -4.13
CA ASP A 40 17.79 15.24 -5.42
C ASP A 40 16.77 14.15 -5.82
N LYS A 41 15.60 14.57 -6.32
CA LYS A 41 14.39 13.73 -6.49
C LYS A 41 14.51 12.62 -7.53
N ARG A 42 15.46 12.72 -8.47
CA ARG A 42 15.51 11.85 -9.66
C ARG A 42 15.88 10.40 -9.38
N ASP A 43 16.64 10.14 -8.32
CA ASP A 43 17.03 8.78 -7.96
C ASP A 43 16.00 8.08 -7.05
N GLN A 44 15.06 8.84 -6.47
CA GLN A 44 14.00 8.33 -5.59
C GLN A 44 13.02 7.44 -6.36
N GLU A 45 12.56 7.90 -7.53
CA GLU A 45 11.54 7.23 -8.35
C GLU A 45 11.95 5.83 -8.83
N ARG A 46 13.25 5.51 -8.85
CA ARG A 46 13.74 4.20 -9.33
C ARG A 46 13.54 3.06 -8.34
N LYS A 47 13.40 3.37 -7.04
CA LYS A 47 13.26 2.36 -5.99
C LYS A 47 11.81 2.12 -5.58
N ILE A 48 10.87 2.96 -6.00
CA ILE A 48 9.45 2.88 -5.62
C ILE A 48 8.55 2.71 -6.84
N HIS A 49 7.49 1.93 -6.67
CA HIS A 49 6.52 1.65 -7.73
C HIS A 49 5.10 1.64 -7.19
N GLN A 50 4.14 2.10 -8.00
CA GLN A 50 2.72 1.94 -7.73
C GLN A 50 2.13 0.89 -8.66
N PHE A 51 1.53 -0.16 -8.11
CA PHE A 51 0.98 -1.28 -8.89
C PHE A 51 -0.48 -1.11 -9.26
N HIS A 52 -1.21 -0.24 -8.56
CA HIS A 52 -2.64 -0.08 -8.71
C HIS A 52 -3.05 1.37 -8.49
N GLN A 53 -3.96 1.86 -9.33
CA GLN A 53 -4.66 3.12 -9.13
C GLN A 53 -5.98 2.80 -8.43
N PHE A 54 -6.20 3.40 -7.28
CA PHE A 54 -7.43 3.20 -6.52
C PHE A 54 -8.46 4.26 -6.95
N ASP A 55 -9.63 3.80 -7.40
CA ASP A 55 -10.76 4.66 -7.79
C ASP A 55 -11.13 5.60 -6.63
N GLY A 56 -11.50 6.85 -6.91
CA GLY A 56 -11.94 7.79 -5.87
C GLY A 56 -10.81 8.54 -5.15
N LEU A 57 -9.54 8.26 -5.48
CA LEU A 57 -8.39 9.09 -5.09
C LEU A 57 -8.01 10.14 -6.16
N GLU A 58 -8.95 10.46 -7.05
CA GLU A 58 -8.92 11.44 -8.16
C GLU A 58 -7.95 12.61 -7.91
N ASP A 59 -8.26 13.34 -6.84
CA ASP A 59 -7.66 14.62 -6.50
C ASP A 59 -6.53 14.53 -5.45
N TYR A 60 -6.34 13.37 -4.81
CA TYR A 60 -5.41 13.19 -3.69
C TYR A 60 -4.19 12.34 -4.04
N GLY A 61 -4.33 11.43 -5.01
CA GLY A 61 -3.31 10.43 -5.32
C GLY A 61 -3.12 9.41 -4.19
N SER A 62 -2.41 8.32 -4.50
CA SER A 62 -2.01 7.34 -3.49
C SER A 62 -0.61 7.68 -2.99
N SER A 63 -0.43 7.71 -1.66
CA SER A 63 0.90 7.73 -1.04
C SER A 63 1.46 6.32 -0.78
N LEU A 64 0.76 5.27 -1.23
CA LEU A 64 1.21 3.88 -1.12
C LEU A 64 2.23 3.57 -2.22
N TYR A 65 3.28 2.87 -1.85
CA TYR A 65 4.36 2.46 -2.73
C TYR A 65 4.82 1.04 -2.43
N SER A 66 5.30 0.37 -3.47
CA SER A 66 6.16 -0.79 -3.35
C SER A 66 7.61 -0.36 -3.49
N PHE A 67 8.37 -0.51 -2.42
CA PHE A 67 9.79 -0.27 -2.35
C PHE A 67 10.59 -1.54 -2.67
N ILE A 68 11.56 -1.41 -3.57
CA ILE A 68 12.47 -2.49 -3.95
C ILE A 68 13.59 -2.60 -2.93
N VAL A 69 13.66 -3.74 -2.23
CA VAL A 69 14.81 -4.08 -1.38
C VAL A 69 15.86 -4.81 -2.21
N ASN A 70 15.46 -5.83 -2.95
CA ASN A 70 16.32 -6.56 -3.87
C ASN A 70 15.48 -7.26 -4.97
N TYR A 71 16.08 -8.20 -5.70
CA TYR A 71 15.40 -8.92 -6.79
C TYR A 71 14.18 -9.75 -6.33
N TYR A 72 14.20 -10.28 -5.11
CA TYR A 72 13.16 -11.19 -4.61
C TYR A 72 12.31 -10.57 -3.51
N LEU A 73 12.71 -9.45 -2.90
CA LEU A 73 12.06 -8.89 -1.72
C LEU A 73 11.65 -7.43 -1.93
N ARG A 74 10.45 -7.10 -1.45
CA ARG A 74 9.88 -5.76 -1.49
C ARG A 74 9.23 -5.42 -0.16
N VAL A 75 9.15 -4.12 0.10
CA VAL A 75 8.38 -3.57 1.22
C VAL A 75 7.23 -2.76 0.64
N ILE A 76 6.03 -2.95 1.20
CA ILE A 76 4.90 -2.05 0.92
C ILE A 76 4.88 -0.99 2.01
N LEU A 77 4.92 0.27 1.62
CA LEU A 77 5.01 1.41 2.54
C LEU A 77 4.23 2.62 2.04
N THR A 78 3.89 3.54 2.93
CA THR A 78 3.50 4.90 2.54
C THR A 78 4.66 5.87 2.75
N ILE A 79 4.64 6.97 2.00
CA ILE A 79 5.54 8.11 2.22
C ILE A 79 4.66 9.36 2.28
N ASP A 80 4.53 9.93 3.46
CA ASP A 80 3.63 11.06 3.74
C ASP A 80 4.46 12.27 4.23
N ASP A 81 4.27 13.42 3.59
CA ASP A 81 4.91 14.69 3.96
C ASP A 81 4.05 15.41 5.01
N ASP A 82 4.64 15.73 6.15
CA ASP A 82 4.01 16.47 7.24
C ASP A 82 4.68 17.84 7.37
N PRO A 83 4.23 18.83 6.57
CA PRO A 83 4.86 20.15 6.49
C PRO A 83 4.67 20.96 7.78
N LEU A 84 3.71 20.60 8.64
CA LEU A 84 3.50 21.29 9.91
C LEU A 84 4.67 21.04 10.87
N PHE A 85 5.28 19.85 10.80
CA PHE A 85 6.37 19.42 11.67
C PHE A 85 7.71 19.28 10.94
N ASP A 86 7.81 19.68 9.66
CA ASP A 86 9.01 19.54 8.82
C ASP A 86 9.56 18.11 8.85
N ARG A 87 8.69 17.13 8.60
CA ARG A 87 9.05 15.70 8.65
C ARG A 87 8.37 14.88 7.56
N ILE A 88 9.02 13.79 7.18
CA ILE A 88 8.46 12.74 6.33
C ILE A 88 8.16 11.53 7.22
N ILE A 89 6.96 10.99 7.09
CA ILE A 89 6.53 9.77 7.78
C ILE A 89 6.55 8.63 6.75
N ILE A 90 7.29 7.56 7.06
CA ILE A 90 7.33 6.33 6.28
C ILE A 90 6.69 5.23 7.10
N THR A 91 5.47 4.84 6.74
CA THR A 91 4.76 3.75 7.42
C THR A 91 4.97 2.44 6.65
N LEU A 92 5.52 1.43 7.32
CA LEU A 92 5.87 0.12 6.77
C LEU A 92 4.71 -0.86 7.01
N PHE A 93 4.11 -1.37 5.94
CA PHE A 93 2.89 -2.20 6.02
C PHE A 93 3.15 -3.69 5.93
N ARG A 94 3.99 -4.12 4.98
CA ARG A 94 4.25 -5.55 4.69
C ARG A 94 5.65 -5.76 4.13
N VAL A 95 6.25 -6.92 4.42
CA VAL A 95 7.41 -7.45 3.70
C VAL A 95 6.92 -8.58 2.81
N VAL A 96 7.24 -8.54 1.52
CA VAL A 96 6.66 -9.46 0.53
C VAL A 96 7.67 -9.93 -0.50
N ASP A 97 7.51 -11.18 -0.95
CA ASP A 97 8.19 -11.64 -2.14
C ASP A 97 7.73 -10.83 -3.36
N SER A 98 8.68 -10.49 -4.22
CA SER A 98 8.46 -9.73 -5.45
C SER A 98 7.46 -10.39 -6.40
N GLN A 99 7.29 -11.71 -6.34
CA GLN A 99 6.31 -12.43 -7.15
C GLN A 99 4.86 -12.19 -6.72
N PHE A 100 4.62 -11.85 -5.46
CA PHE A 100 3.28 -11.64 -4.89
C PHE A 100 2.96 -10.17 -4.62
N VAL A 101 3.90 -9.25 -4.87
CA VAL A 101 3.79 -7.85 -4.45
C VAL A 101 2.56 -7.14 -5.00
N ALA A 102 2.15 -7.40 -6.24
CA ALA A 102 1.01 -6.70 -6.84
C ALA A 102 -0.30 -7.02 -6.12
N GLU A 103 -0.52 -8.29 -5.76
CA GLU A 103 -1.70 -8.73 -5.03
C GLU A 103 -1.71 -8.13 -3.61
N ILE A 104 -0.60 -8.25 -2.88
CA ILE A 104 -0.52 -7.74 -1.51
C ILE A 104 -0.59 -6.21 -1.48
N TYR A 105 -0.01 -5.52 -2.47
CA TYR A 105 -0.11 -4.07 -2.61
C TYR A 105 -1.57 -3.63 -2.73
N GLN A 106 -2.34 -4.32 -3.58
CA GLN A 106 -3.76 -4.02 -3.74
C GLN A 106 -4.52 -4.27 -2.43
N GLN A 107 -4.29 -5.38 -1.74
CA GLN A 107 -4.94 -5.68 -0.45
C GLN A 107 -4.63 -4.61 0.61
N VAL A 108 -3.36 -4.17 0.71
CA VAL A 108 -2.95 -3.11 1.64
C VAL A 108 -3.66 -1.80 1.28
N GLY A 109 -3.64 -1.41 0.00
CA GLY A 109 -4.30 -0.17 -0.41
C GLY A 109 -5.81 -0.22 -0.24
N GLU A 110 -6.48 -1.34 -0.52
CA GLU A 110 -7.90 -1.52 -0.20
C GLU A 110 -8.15 -1.38 1.30
N SER A 111 -7.31 -1.96 2.15
CA SER A 111 -7.43 -1.83 3.61
C SER A 111 -7.28 -0.38 4.09
N ILE A 112 -6.40 0.42 3.48
CA ILE A 112 -6.20 1.83 3.83
C ILE A 112 -7.37 2.66 3.30
N TYR A 113 -7.67 2.50 2.00
CA TYR A 113 -8.53 3.41 1.27
C TYR A 113 -10.01 3.06 1.36
N GLN A 114 -10.41 1.83 1.68
CA GLN A 114 -11.84 1.46 1.80
C GLN A 114 -12.65 2.37 2.73
N SER A 115 -12.02 2.92 3.77
CA SER A 115 -12.68 3.86 4.68
C SER A 115 -12.93 5.25 4.08
N PHE A 116 -12.18 5.60 3.01
CA PHE A 116 -12.28 6.86 2.28
C PHE A 116 -13.11 6.74 1.01
N LEU A 117 -13.34 5.52 0.50
CA LEU A 117 -14.17 5.31 -0.66
C LEU A 117 -15.65 5.46 -0.28
N PRO A 118 -16.46 6.20 -1.05
CA PRO A 118 -17.90 6.21 -0.85
C PRO A 118 -18.41 4.77 -0.98
N THR A 119 -19.20 4.32 0.02
CA THR A 119 -19.90 3.04 -0.07
C THR A 119 -20.68 3.03 -1.37
N LYS A 120 -20.33 2.12 -2.28
CA LYS A 120 -21.09 1.89 -3.52
C LYS A 120 -22.56 1.76 -3.10
N PRO A 121 -23.48 2.63 -3.56
CA PRO A 121 -24.88 2.44 -3.24
C PRO A 121 -25.27 1.06 -3.76
N LEU A 122 -25.82 0.23 -2.87
CA LEU A 122 -26.42 -1.05 -3.24
C LEU A 122 -27.40 -0.75 -4.38
N THR A 123 -27.06 -1.18 -5.59
CA THR A 123 -27.94 -1.06 -6.74
C THR A 123 -29.22 -1.80 -6.39
N GLU A 124 -30.31 -1.06 -6.12
CA GLU A 124 -31.65 -1.63 -6.10
C GLU A 124 -31.87 -2.30 -7.45
N ILE A 125 -31.83 -3.63 -7.47
CA ILE A 125 -32.28 -4.39 -8.63
C ILE A 125 -33.79 -4.23 -8.66
N LYS A 126 -34.28 -3.19 -9.35
CA LYS A 126 -35.68 -3.12 -9.75
C LYS A 126 -35.92 -4.19 -10.79
N SER A 127 -36.34 -5.37 -10.32
CA SER A 127 -36.81 -6.45 -11.17
C SER A 127 -38.17 -6.08 -11.74
N ASN A 128 -38.17 -5.41 -12.88
CA ASN A 128 -39.32 -5.35 -13.77
C ASN A 128 -39.25 -6.59 -14.66
N HIS A 129 -39.97 -7.65 -14.33
CA HIS A 129 -40.79 -8.44 -15.26
C HIS A 129 -41.50 -9.59 -14.53
N VAL A 130 -42.83 -9.56 -14.64
CA VAL A 130 -43.82 -10.54 -14.18
C VAL A 130 -43.58 -11.92 -14.82
N THR A 131 -43.77 -13.02 -14.08
CA THR A 131 -44.40 -14.24 -14.62
C THR A 131 -45.14 -15.02 -13.52
N VAL A 132 -46.38 -15.34 -13.88
CA VAL A 132 -47.48 -16.08 -13.25
C VAL A 132 -47.06 -17.40 -12.58
N ALA A 133 -47.61 -17.69 -11.40
CA ALA A 133 -47.75 -19.05 -10.89
C ALA A 133 -49.24 -19.35 -10.63
N THR A 134 -49.76 -20.28 -11.43
CA THR A 134 -51.09 -20.87 -11.37
C THR A 134 -51.22 -21.74 -10.12
N ILE A 135 -52.33 -21.64 -9.39
CA ILE A 135 -52.71 -22.58 -8.34
C ILE A 135 -53.16 -23.88 -9.01
N THR A 136 -52.67 -25.03 -8.55
CA THR A 136 -53.32 -26.31 -8.83
C THR A 136 -53.34 -27.16 -7.56
N HIS A 137 -54.57 -27.34 -7.07
CA HIS A 137 -55.13 -28.24 -6.05
C HIS A 137 -54.32 -28.62 -4.80
#